data_AF-A0A1X0QLR8-F1
#
_entry.id   AF-A0A1X0QLR8-F1
#
_cell.length_a   1.000
_cell.length_b   1.000
_cell.length_c   1.000
_cell.angle_alpha   90.00
_cell.angle_beta   90.00
_cell.angle_gamma   90.00
#
_symmetry.space_group_name_H-M   'P 1'
#
loop_
_entity.id
_entity.type
_entity.pdbx_description
1 polymer ?
#
loop_
_entity_poly.entity_id
_entity_poly.type
_entity_poly.pdbx_seq_one_letter_code
_entity_poly.pdbx_strand_id
1 'polypeptide(L)' 'DLNPIEQFWEIVKDKVKRSQFEATEGLATRIAEACNSVSPKHLKTFAQHSINVFQKCLNEEPI' A
#
# COMPACT_ATOMS: atom_id res chain seq x y z
N ASP A 1 11.54 2.71 -3.65
CA ASP A 1 10.80 2.13 -2.52
C ASP A 1 11.51 0.94 -1.87
N LEU A 2 11.95 1.08 -0.62
CA LEU A 2 12.56 -0.05 0.13
C LEU A 2 11.64 -0.58 1.23
N ASN A 3 10.70 0.25 1.70
CA ASN A 3 9.82 -0.06 2.80
C ASN A 3 8.44 -0.51 2.28
N PRO A 4 8.06 -1.80 2.38
CA PRO A 4 6.79 -2.30 1.86
C PRO A 4 5.54 -1.62 2.44
N ILE A 5 5.62 -1.03 3.65
CA ILE A 5 4.45 -0.36 4.25
C ILE A 5 4.07 0.92 3.49
N GLU A 6 5.01 1.56 2.80
CA GLU A 6 4.71 2.75 1.98
C GLU A 6 3.82 2.38 0.79
N GLN A 7 4.15 1.30 0.07
CA GLN A 7 3.34 0.76 -1.03
C GLN A 7 1.94 0.33 -0.55
N PHE A 8 1.86 -0.25 0.65
CA PHE A 8 0.57 -0.56 1.26
C PHE A 8 -0.28 0.70 1.47
N TRP A 9 0.33 1.75 2.05
CA TRP A 9 -0.38 3.00 2.31
C TRP A 9 -0.77 3.75 1.04
N GLU A 10 0.00 3.65 -0.05
CA GLU A 10 -0.42 4.22 -1.34
C GLU A 10 -1.76 3.64 -1.80
N ILE A 11 -1.88 2.31 -1.81
CA ILE A 11 -3.13 1.65 -2.22
C ILE A 11 -4.29 1.96 -1.27
N VAL A 12 -4.04 2.00 0.04
CA VAL A 12 -5.07 2.35 1.04
C VAL A 12 -5.52 3.79 0.85
N LYS A 13 -4.59 4.75 0.71
CA LYS A 13 -4.90 6.17 0.49
C LYS A 13 -5.75 6.35 -0.77
N ASP A 14 -5.41 5.67 -1.86
CA ASP A 14 -6.16 5.78 -3.11
C ASP A 14 -7.58 5.24 -2.99
N LYS A 15 -7.78 4.14 -2.26
CA LYS A 15 -9.11 3.60 -1.95
C LYS A 15 -9.92 4.54 -1.07
N VAL A 16 -9.30 5.11 -0.03
CA VAL A 16 -9.96 6.07 0.87
C VAL A 16 -10.41 7.32 0.09
N LYS A 17 -9.62 7.81 -0.87
CA LYS A 17 -9.91 9.03 -1.64
C LYS A 17 -10.97 8.87 -2.75
N ARG A 18 -11.29 7.64 -3.18
CA ARG A 18 -11.97 7.39 -4.47
C ARG A 18 -13.46 7.78 -4.53
N SER A 19 -14.14 8.02 -3.41
CA SER A 19 -15.57 8.37 -3.40
C SER A 19 -15.95 9.25 -2.21
N GLN A 20 -17.12 9.86 -2.29
CA GLN A 20 -17.71 10.58 -1.15
C GLN A 20 -18.03 9.62 0.00
N PHE A 21 -18.15 10.16 1.21
CA PHE A 21 -18.54 9.38 2.37
C PHE A 21 -20.03 9.04 2.34
N GLU A 22 -20.39 7.78 2.59
CA GLU A 22 -21.77 7.39 2.90
C GLU A 22 -22.22 8.03 4.23
N ALA A 23 -23.53 8.24 4.41
CA ALA A 23 -24.08 8.94 5.57
C ALA A 23 -23.74 8.27 6.93
N THR A 24 -23.44 6.97 6.91
CA THR A 24 -23.13 6.17 8.11
C THR A 24 -21.66 5.81 8.26
N GLU A 25 -20.78 6.16 7.31
CA GLU A 25 -19.35 5.86 7.43
C GLU A 25 -18.53 7.04 7.93
N GLY A 26 -17.46 6.74 8.67
CA GLY A 26 -16.45 7.71 9.09
C GLY A 26 -15.09 7.37 8.49
N LEU A 27 -14.11 8.27 8.68
CA LEU A 27 -12.75 8.05 8.18
C LEU A 27 -12.14 6.74 8.71
N ALA A 28 -12.36 6.42 9.98
CA ALA A 28 -11.82 5.21 10.60
C ALA A 28 -12.41 3.92 10.01
N THR A 29 -13.73 3.86 9.80
CA THR A 29 -14.39 2.67 9.20
C THR A 29 -13.92 2.47 7.77
N ARG A 30 -13.80 3.56 7.02
CA ARG A 30 -13.33 3.54 5.63
C ARG A 30 -11.86 3.13 5.49
N ILE A 31 -11.00 3.57 6.39
CA ILE A 31 -9.60 3.10 6.46
C ILE A 31 -9.58 1.60 6.76
N ALA A 32 -10.38 1.14 7.72
CA ALA A 32 -10.43 -0.28 8.08
C ALA A 32 -10.90 -1.14 6.88
N GLU A 33 -11.94 -0.73 6.19
CA GLU A 33 -12.43 -1.40 4.97
C GLU A 33 -11.39 -1.39 3.84
N ALA A 34 -10.75 -0.24 3.60
CA ALA A 34 -9.69 -0.11 2.59
C ALA A 34 -8.51 -1.05 2.90
N CYS A 35 -8.05 -1.10 4.15
CA CYS A 35 -7.01 -2.03 4.61
C CYS A 35 -7.42 -3.49 4.39
N ASN A 36 -8.63 -3.87 4.80
CA ASN A 36 -9.15 -5.24 4.67
C ASN A 36 -9.36 -5.67 3.21
N SER A 37 -9.53 -4.72 2.29
CA SER A 37 -9.65 -4.99 0.86
C SER A 37 -8.31 -5.27 0.17
N VAL A 38 -7.17 -5.08 0.85
CA VAL A 38 -5.85 -5.39 0.31
C VAL A 38 -5.62 -6.90 0.40
N SER A 39 -5.59 -7.57 -0.76
CA SER A 39 -5.38 -9.01 -0.80
C SER A 39 -3.99 -9.43 -0.30
N PRO A 40 -3.85 -10.65 0.27
CA PRO A 40 -2.54 -11.21 0.59
C PRO A 40 -1.59 -11.31 -0.61
N LYS A 41 -2.12 -11.41 -1.84
CA LYS A 41 -1.32 -11.40 -3.07
C LYS A 41 -0.59 -10.06 -3.24
N HIS A 42 -1.25 -8.94 -2.97
CA HIS A 42 -0.60 -7.62 -3.02
C HIS A 42 0.51 -7.51 -1.98
N LEU A 43 0.28 -8.00 -0.75
CA LEU A 43 1.31 -8.01 0.29
C LEU A 43 2.57 -8.77 -0.13
N LYS A 44 2.39 -9.94 -0.77
CA LYS A 44 3.50 -10.71 -1.36
C LYS A 44 4.21 -9.94 -2.47
N THR A 45 3.46 -9.23 -3.32
CA THR A 45 4.04 -8.39 -4.38
C THR A 45 4.90 -7.26 -3.79
N PHE A 46 4.48 -6.60 -2.72
CA PHE A 46 5.28 -5.54 -2.09
C PHE A 46 6.60 -6.09 -1.53
N ALA A 47 6.56 -7.24 -0.84
CA ALA A 47 7.75 -7.91 -0.34
C ALA A 47 8.69 -8.32 -1.49
N GLN A 48 8.14 -8.88 -2.57
CA GLN A 48 8.93 -9.26 -3.74
C GLN A 48 9.56 -8.05 -4.43
N HIS A 49 8.84 -6.93 -4.52
CA HIS A 49 9.39 -5.69 -5.04
C HIS A 49 10.60 -5.27 -4.20
N SER A 50 10.48 -5.19 -2.87
CA SER A 50 11.60 -4.85 -1.99
C SER A 50 12.82 -5.74 -2.21
N ILE A 51 12.65 -7.05 -2.38
CA ILE A 51 13.76 -7.97 -2.71
C ILE A 51 14.43 -7.57 -4.03
N ASN A 52 13.64 -7.29 -5.06
CA ASN A 52 14.14 -6.97 -6.40
C ASN A 52 14.91 -5.65 -6.46
N VAL A 53 14.51 -4.65 -5.67
CA VAL A 53 15.20 -3.34 -5.60
C VAL A 53 16.30 -3.30 -4.54
N PHE A 54 16.39 -4.29 -3.65
CA PHE A 54 17.42 -4.32 -2.62
C PHE A 54 18.84 -4.32 -3.21
N GLN A 55 19.07 -5.11 -4.26
CA GLN A 55 20.39 -5.15 -4.91
C GLN A 55 20.75 -3.81 -5.55
N LYS A 56 19.78 -3.13 -6.19
CA LYS A 56 20.00 -1.80 -6.76
C LYS A 56 20.38 -0.79 -5.68
N CYS A 57 19.73 -0.87 -4.51
CA CYS A 57 20.10 -0.04 -3.35
C CYS A 57 21.53 -0.27 -2.90
N LEU A 58 21.95 -1.54 -2.78
CA LEU A 58 23.32 -1.89 -2.39
C LEU A 58 24.35 -1.38 -3.39
N ASN A 59 23.99 -1.34 -4.67
CA ASN A 59 24.83 -0.86 -5.75
C ASN A 59 24.79 0.67 -5.93
N GLU A 60 24.03 1.40 -5.10
CA GLU A 60 23.78 2.84 -5.24
C GLU A 60 23.19 3.22 -6.62
N GLU A 61 22.46 2.29 -7.24
CA GLU A 61 21.76 2.51 -8.49
C GLU A 61 20.42 3.23 -8.24
N PRO A 62 19.90 4.00 -9.20
CA PRO A 62 18.57 4.59 -9.11
C PRO A 62 17.48 3.52 -8.88
N ILE A 63 16.61 3.78 -7.90
CA ILE A 63 15.46 2.94 -7.51
C ILE A 63 14.16 3.61 -7.94
#